data_AF-A0A2V5QGF6-F1
#
_entry.id   AF-A0A2V5QGF6-F1
#
_cell.length_a   1.000
_cell.length_b   1.000
_cell.length_c   1.000
_cell.angle_alpha   90.00
_cell.angle_beta   90.00
_cell.angle_gamma   90.00
#
_symmetry.space_group_name_H-M   'P 1'
#
loop_
_entity.id
_entity.type
_entity.pdbx_description
1 polymer ?
#
loop_
_entity_poly.entity_id
_entity_poly.type
_entity_poly.pdbx_seq_one_letter_code
_entity_poly.pdbx_strand_id
1 'polypeptide(L)' 'MKIALDAMGGDFGPPNLVAGAVMALRDHPQINKLYLVGDSGKVENELRKH' A
#
# COMPACT_ATOMS: atom_id res chain seq x y z
N MET A 1 -9.01 12.70 -5.00
CA MET A 1 -9.35 11.33 -5.47
C MET A 1 -9.23 10.37 -4.28
N LYS A 2 -10.03 9.30 -4.22
CA LYS A 2 -9.88 8.25 -3.20
C LYS A 2 -9.53 6.94 -3.91
N ILE A 3 -8.42 6.33 -3.54
CA ILE A 3 -7.94 5.07 -4.13
C ILE A 3 -7.89 4.03 -3.02
N ALA A 4 -8.62 2.93 -3.20
CA ALA A 4 -8.51 1.75 -2.35
C ALA A 4 -7.69 0.69 -3.09
N LEU A 5 -6.67 0.16 -2.42
CA LEU A 5 -5.77 -0.86 -2.93
C LEU A 5 -5.92 -2.11 -2.06
N ASP A 6 -6.28 -3.24 -2.67
CA ASP A 6 -6.15 -4.54 -2.03
C ASP A 6 -4.67 -4.82 -1.80
N ALA A 7 -4.25 -4.82 -0.53
CA ALA A 7 -2.88 -5.01 -0.13
C ALA A 7 -2.53 -6.49 0.06
N MET A 8 -3.48 -7.41 -0.08
CA MET A 8 -3.28 -8.84 0.18
C MET A 8 -3.23 -9.69 -1.08
N GLY A 9 -3.65 -9.13 -2.22
CA GLY A 9 -3.74 -9.86 -3.48
C GLY A 9 -2.38 -10.27 -4.07
N GLY A 10 -2.43 -11.32 -4.88
CA GLY A 10 -1.28 -11.80 -5.67
C GLY A 10 -0.26 -12.60 -4.87
N ASP A 11 0.64 -13.27 -5.60
CA ASP A 11 1.60 -14.22 -5.03
C ASP A 11 2.64 -13.56 -4.10
N PHE A 12 2.78 -12.23 -4.18
CA PHE A 12 3.76 -11.43 -3.45
C PHE A 12 3.15 -10.28 -2.63
N GLY A 13 1.83 -10.31 -2.40
CA GLY A 13 1.19 -9.44 -1.41
C GLY A 13 1.41 -9.97 0.01
N PRO A 14 1.46 -9.12 1.05
CA PRO A 14 1.50 -7.65 1.05
C PRO A 14 2.80 -6.92 0.69
N PRO A 15 4.02 -7.49 0.74
CA PRO A 15 5.27 -6.75 0.55
C PRO A 15 5.31 -5.84 -0.68
N ASN A 16 5.04 -6.38 -1.86
CA ASN A 16 5.19 -5.63 -3.10
C ASN A 16 4.11 -4.55 -3.28
N LEU A 17 2.89 -4.84 -2.83
CA LEU A 17 1.76 -3.93 -2.96
C LEU A 17 1.89 -2.73 -2.03
N VAL A 18 2.32 -2.97 -0.78
CA VAL A 18 2.57 -1.89 0.18
C VAL A 18 3.74 -1.02 -0.29
N ALA A 19 4.84 -1.62 -0.73
CA ALA A 19 5.98 -0.89 -1.29
C ALA A 19 5.58 -0.02 -2.49
N GLY A 20 4.81 -0.59 -3.42
CA GLY A 20 4.29 0.12 -4.58
C GLY A 20 3.35 1.28 -4.21
N ALA A 21 2.50 1.10 -3.19
CA ALA A 21 1.63 2.17 -2.70
C ALA A 21 2.42 3.33 -2.11
N VAL A 22 3.48 3.03 -1.34
CA VAL A 22 4.38 4.05 -0.78
C VAL A 22 5.11 4.80 -1.91
N MET A 23 5.62 4.07 -2.91
CA MET A 23 6.26 4.66 -4.08
C MET A 23 5.30 5.58 -4.85
N ALA A 24 4.07 5.14 -5.10
CA ALA A 24 3.06 5.93 -5.78
C ALA A 24 2.74 7.24 -5.03
N LEU A 25 2.66 7.21 -3.69
CA LEU A 25 2.46 8.42 -2.89
C LEU A 25 3.65 9.38 -2.93
N ARG A 26 4.88 8.88 -3.09
CA ARG A 26 6.10 9.68 -3.18
C ARG A 26 6.28 10.30 -4.58
N ASP A 27 6.01 9.53 -5.62
CA ASP A 27 6.33 9.90 -7.01
C ASP A 27 5.19 10.66 -7.71
N HIS A 28 3.98 10.58 -7.15
CA HIS A 28 2.79 11.22 -7.72
C HIS A 28 2.13 12.16 -6.71
N PRO A 29 2.53 13.44 -6.66
CA PRO A 29 1.98 14.43 -5.72
C PRO A 29 0.46 14.63 -5.84
N GLN A 30 -0.14 14.27 -6.98
CA GLN A 30 -1.59 14.30 -7.20
C GLN A 30 -2.34 13.20 -6.43
N ILE A 31 -1.63 12.19 -5.92
CA ILE A 31 -2.18 11.12 -5.08
C ILE A 31 -1.99 11.53 -3.62
N ASN A 32 -2.96 12.25 -3.08
CA ASN A 32 -2.87 12.73 -1.70
C ASN A 32 -3.24 11.65 -0.66
N LYS A 33 -3.90 10.57 -1.07
CA LYS A 33 -4.41 9.54 -0.15
C LYS A 33 -4.66 8.19 -0.83
N LEU A 34 -4.21 7.13 -0.17
CA LEU A 34 -4.46 5.73 -0.50
C LEU A 34 -5.01 5.00 0.73
N TYR A 35 -5.92 4.05 0.49
CA TYR A 35 -6.48 3.17 1.50
C TYR A 35 -6.01 1.75 1.20
N LEU A 36 -5.19 1.18 2.08
CA LEU A 36 -4.76 -0.22 1.99
C LEU A 36 -5.84 -1.10 2.64
N VAL A 37 -6.33 -2.08 1.90
CA VAL A 37 -7.40 -2.99 2.33
C VAL A 37 -6.80 -4.38 2.51
N GLY A 38 -6.98 -4.99 3.67
CA GLY A 38 -6.36 -6.27 3.98
C GLY A 38 -6.29 -6.58 5.47
N ASP A 39 -5.41 -7.51 5.82
CA ASP A 39 -5.03 -7.79 7.19
C ASP A 39 -4.19 -6.63 7.74
N SER A 40 -4.76 -5.85 8.64
CA SER A 40 -4.12 -4.65 9.18
C SER A 40 -2.79 -4.95 9.86
N GLY A 41 -2.66 -6.08 10.57
CA GLY A 41 -1.41 -6.42 11.26
C GLY A 41 -0.28 -6.70 10.27
N LYS A 42 -0.57 -7.42 9.18
CA LYS A 42 0.42 -7.67 8.13
C LYS A 42 0.79 -6.39 7.36
N VAL A 43 -0.22 -5.58 7.03
CA VAL A 43 -0.01 -4.31 6.30
C VAL A 43 0.79 -3.31 7.14
N GLU A 44 0.47 -3.15 8.43
CA GLU A 44 1.21 -2.26 9.33
C GLU A 44 2.65 -2.72 9.55
N ASN A 45 2.87 -4.03 9.70
CA ASN A 45 4.22 -4.59 9.81
C ASN A 45 5.06 -4.31 8.55
N GLU A 46 4.44 -4.35 7.38
CA GLU A 46 5.13 -4.02 6.13
C GLU A 46 5.38 -2.52 5.98
N LEU A 47 4.40 -1.68 6.31
CA LEU A 47 4.54 -0.22 6.30
C LEU A 47 5.69 0.26 7.18
N ARG A 48 5.97 -0.41 8.31
CA ARG A 48 7.09 -0.07 9.20
C ARG A 48 8.48 -0.28 8.56
N LYS A 49 8.57 -0.97 7.42
CA LYS A 49 9.84 -1.22 6.71
C LYS A 49 10.16 -0.13 5.67
N HIS A 50 9.26 0.83 5.43
CA HIS A 50 9.34 1.84 4.37
C HIS A 50 9.32 3.27 4.90
#